data_AF-A0A9W4LE03-F1
#
_entry.id   AF-A0A9W4LE03-F1
#
_cell.length_a   1.000
_cell.length_b   1.000
_cell.length_c   1.000
_cell.angle_alpha   90.00
_cell.angle_beta   90.00
_cell.angle_gamma   90.00
#
_symmetry.space_group_name_H-M   'P 1'
#
loop_
_entity.id
_entity.type
_entity.pdbx_description
1 polymer ?
#
loop_
_entity_poly.entity_id
_entity_poly.type
_entity_poly.pdbx_seq_one_letter_code
_entity_poly.pdbx_strand_id
1 'polypeptide(L)'
;MTLRISELKHPKEKIYGALTLIAGIIIWFALLGFLVADLLNQNYRQSLVIISYMFIAWLISFIARALTRAYMFGHYVLVSPMQFPHLHQAVAEGAREIGLKEVPQTFVYNSNGIMNAMALRLIGRKRYIWLTSALIDADDDNQVRFVIGHELGHHAAGHLDEPWYLLRLPGVFIPFLGSAYSRGRELTCDRVGAYLAQDLNASRTALQMLASGSAKLNGKMNPDAFQAQERLVPPVAGFFLNIISGYPRLTRRVEAVTTWHKGRSAATAAPVAAKPQPVA
;
A
#
# COMPACT_ATOMS: atom_id res chain seq x y z
N MET A 1 5.18 16.81 17.03
CA MET A 1 3.96 17.07 16.22
C MET A 1 3.67 15.79 15.45
N THR A 2 2.59 15.07 15.77
CA THR A 2 2.22 13.81 15.09
C THR A 2 1.76 14.14 13.67
N LEU A 3 2.48 13.61 12.67
CA LEU A 3 2.18 13.84 11.26
C LEU A 3 0.86 13.16 10.89
N ARG A 4 -0.04 13.87 10.21
CA ARG A 4 -1.32 13.29 9.76
C ARG A 4 -1.14 12.58 8.44
N ILE A 5 -1.58 11.32 8.34
CA ILE A 5 -1.50 10.54 7.10
C ILE A 5 -2.13 11.26 5.88
N SER A 6 -3.13 12.12 6.10
CA SER A 6 -3.79 12.92 5.07
C SER A 6 -2.85 13.88 4.33
N GLU A 7 -1.75 14.29 4.98
CA GLU A 7 -0.70 15.16 4.43
C GLU A 7 0.24 14.39 3.48
N LEU A 8 0.37 13.07 3.68
CA LEU A 8 1.15 12.20 2.79
C LEU A 8 0.34 11.65 1.62
N LYS A 9 -0.99 11.56 1.75
CA LYS A 9 -1.86 11.00 0.70
C LYS A 9 -1.65 11.67 -0.65
N HIS A 10 -1.31 10.85 -1.65
CA HIS A 10 -1.12 11.26 -3.03
C HIS A 10 -2.43 11.80 -3.63
N PRO A 11 -2.43 12.93 -4.36
CA PRO A 11 -3.65 13.49 -4.95
C PRO A 11 -4.43 12.49 -5.83
N LYS A 12 -3.70 11.67 -6.60
CA LYS A 12 -4.31 10.60 -7.41
C LYS A 12 -5.04 9.55 -6.57
N GLU A 13 -4.55 9.18 -5.38
CA GLU A 13 -5.29 8.27 -4.49
C GLU A 13 -6.61 8.90 -4.05
N LYS A 14 -6.60 10.20 -3.70
CA LYS A 14 -7.81 10.92 -3.28
C LYS A 14 -8.86 10.94 -4.39
N ILE A 15 -8.45 11.32 -5.60
CA ILE A 15 -9.34 11.43 -6.77
C ILE A 15 -9.88 10.05 -7.18
N TYR A 16 -9.01 9.10 -7.51
CA TYR A 16 -9.45 7.78 -7.97
C TYR A 16 -10.11 6.97 -6.85
N GLY A 17 -9.70 7.16 -5.59
CA GLY A 17 -10.32 6.53 -4.44
C GLY A 17 -11.75 7.03 -4.18
N ALA A 18 -12.02 8.31 -4.43
CA ALA A 18 -13.37 8.87 -4.38
C ALA A 18 -14.23 8.35 -5.53
N LEU A 19 -13.71 8.38 -6.77
CA LEU A 19 -14.41 7.86 -7.95
C LEU A 19 -14.75 6.37 -7.81
N THR A 20 -13.78 5.56 -7.35
CA THR A 20 -13.98 4.11 -7.11
C THR A 20 -15.03 3.86 -6.02
N LEU A 21 -15.04 4.67 -4.96
CA LEU A 21 -16.03 4.56 -3.89
C LEU A 21 -17.43 4.92 -4.37
N ILE A 22 -17.59 6.05 -5.06
CA ILE A 22 -18.88 6.50 -5.60
C ILE A 22 -19.43 5.45 -6.56
N ALA A 23 -18.61 4.98 -7.50
CA ALA A 23 -19.04 3.97 -8.46
C ALA A 23 -19.41 2.64 -7.77
N GLY A 24 -18.61 2.20 -6.79
CA GLY A 24 -18.90 1.01 -6.00
C GLY A 24 -20.22 1.11 -5.23
N ILE A 25 -20.49 2.26 -4.60
CA ILE A 25 -21.76 2.53 -3.91
C ILE A 25 -22.94 2.48 -4.89
N ILE A 26 -22.85 3.15 -6.04
CA ILE A 26 -23.91 3.14 -7.07
C ILE A 26 -24.21 1.71 -7.52
N ILE A 27 -23.18 0.90 -7.81
CA ILE A 27 -23.35 -0.48 -8.23
C ILE A 27 -23.97 -1.33 -7.12
N TRP A 28 -23.55 -1.17 -5.86
CA TRP A 28 -24.17 -1.87 -4.73
C TRP A 28 -25.65 -1.53 -4.59
N PHE A 29 -26.03 -0.27 -4.71
CA PHE A 29 -27.44 0.14 -4.66
C PHE A 29 -28.23 -0.42 -5.85
N ALA A 30 -27.65 -0.48 -7.05
CA ALA A 30 -28.29 -1.10 -8.21
C ALA A 30 -28.52 -2.61 -7.99
N LEU A 31 -27.51 -3.32 -7.45
CA LEU A 31 -27.62 -4.75 -7.12
C LEU A 31 -28.65 -5.01 -6.03
N LEU A 32 -28.69 -4.16 -4.99
CA LEU A 32 -29.69 -4.25 -3.93
C LEU A 32 -31.10 -4.00 -4.49
N GLY A 33 -31.28 -2.96 -5.31
CA GLY A 33 -32.56 -2.67 -5.95
C GLY A 33 -33.04 -3.81 -6.85
N PHE A 34 -32.13 -4.41 -7.61
CA PHE A 34 -32.40 -5.61 -8.41
C PHE A 34 -32.88 -6.78 -7.54
N LEU A 35 -32.17 -7.07 -6.43
CA LEU A 35 -32.55 -8.15 -5.52
C LEU A 35 -33.92 -7.90 -4.87
N VAL A 36 -34.21 -6.66 -4.45
CA VAL A 36 -35.52 -6.29 -3.89
C VAL A 36 -36.64 -6.44 -4.92
N ALA A 37 -36.41 -5.99 -6.16
CA ALA A 37 -37.38 -6.15 -7.23
C ALA A 37 -37.65 -7.63 -7.54
N ASP A 38 -36.62 -8.48 -7.54
CA ASP A 38 -36.74 -9.92 -7.75
C ASP A 38 -37.62 -10.57 -6.66
N LEU A 39 -37.40 -10.18 -5.39
CA LEU A 39 -38.21 -10.64 -4.26
C LEU A 39 -39.68 -10.17 -4.36
N LEU A 40 -39.93 -8.92 -4.73
CA LEU A 40 -41.30 -8.39 -4.90
C LEU A 40 -42.06 -9.08 -6.04
N ASN A 41 -41.35 -9.48 -7.10
CA ASN A 41 -41.91 -10.26 -8.20
C ASN A 41 -42.04 -11.76 -7.91
N GLN A 42 -41.80 -12.18 -6.66
CA GLN A 42 -41.90 -13.58 -6.20
C GLN A 42 -40.91 -14.55 -6.88
N ASN A 43 -39.80 -14.04 -7.44
CA ASN A 43 -38.75 -14.84 -8.07
C ASN A 43 -37.78 -15.46 -7.03
N TYR A 44 -38.32 -16.07 -5.97
CA TYR A 44 -37.53 -16.50 -4.81
C TYR A 44 -36.39 -17.47 -5.15
N ARG A 45 -36.55 -18.30 -6.19
CA ARG A 45 -35.51 -19.22 -6.66
C ARG A 45 -34.25 -18.48 -7.11
N GLN A 46 -34.41 -17.41 -7.88
CA GLN A 46 -33.28 -16.63 -8.39
C GLN A 46 -32.60 -15.84 -7.27
N SER A 47 -33.39 -15.17 -6.43
CA SER A 47 -32.93 -14.48 -5.22
C SER A 47 -32.12 -15.41 -4.30
N LEU A 48 -32.62 -16.63 -4.06
CA LEU A 48 -31.92 -17.63 -3.24
C LEU A 48 -30.57 -17.99 -3.85
N VAL A 49 -30.50 -18.24 -5.16
CA VAL A 49 -29.25 -18.55 -5.86
C VAL A 49 -28.23 -17.41 -5.70
N ILE A 50 -28.65 -16.15 -5.90
CA ILE A 50 -27.77 -14.97 -5.75
C ILE A 50 -27.23 -14.88 -4.31
N ILE A 51 -28.11 -14.98 -3.32
CA ILE A 51 -27.73 -14.91 -1.90
C ILE A 51 -26.78 -16.06 -1.55
N SER A 52 -27.05 -17.28 -2.03
CA SER A 52 -26.18 -18.44 -1.84
C SER A 52 -24.79 -18.21 -2.44
N TYR A 53 -24.68 -17.66 -3.66
CA TYR A 53 -23.37 -17.33 -4.24
C TYR A 53 -22.62 -16.28 -3.43
N MET A 54 -23.29 -15.22 -2.97
CA MET A 54 -22.64 -14.21 -2.12
C MET A 54 -22.18 -14.81 -0.79
N PHE A 55 -23.00 -15.65 -0.16
CA PHE A 55 -22.65 -16.33 1.09
C PHE A 55 -21.47 -17.28 0.90
N ILE A 56 -21.46 -18.08 -0.17
CA ILE A 56 -20.36 -18.99 -0.49
C ILE A 56 -19.07 -18.20 -0.74
N ALA A 57 -19.12 -17.12 -1.51
CA ALA A 57 -17.95 -16.27 -1.74
C ALA A 57 -17.41 -15.65 -0.44
N TRP A 58 -18.30 -15.17 0.44
CA TRP A 58 -17.94 -14.68 1.76
C TRP A 58 -17.32 -15.79 2.63
N LEU A 59 -17.90 -16.99 2.64
CA LEU A 59 -17.44 -18.13 3.43
C LEU A 59 -16.07 -18.62 2.95
N ILE A 60 -15.86 -18.74 1.63
CA ILE A 60 -14.55 -19.07 1.04
C ILE A 60 -13.51 -18.03 1.45
N SER A 61 -13.82 -16.73 1.33
CA SER A 61 -12.93 -15.65 1.75
C SER A 61 -12.61 -15.71 3.25
N PHE A 62 -13.60 -15.99 4.08
CA PHE A 62 -13.43 -16.17 5.53
C PHE A 62 -12.49 -17.35 5.83
N ILE A 63 -12.76 -18.53 5.27
CA ILE A 63 -11.93 -19.73 5.46
C ILE A 63 -10.51 -19.49 4.95
N ALA A 64 -10.34 -18.92 3.76
CA ALA A 64 -9.04 -18.59 3.20
C ALA A 64 -8.22 -17.71 4.15
N ARG A 65 -8.81 -16.62 4.67
CA ARG A 65 -8.15 -15.73 5.65
C ARG A 65 -7.83 -16.46 6.96
N ALA A 66 -8.68 -17.39 7.41
CA ALA A 66 -8.43 -18.22 8.59
C ALA A 66 -7.20 -19.11 8.39
N LEU A 67 -7.18 -19.83 7.27
CA LEU A 67 -6.13 -20.78 6.91
C LEU A 67 -4.81 -20.06 6.65
N THR A 68 -4.81 -18.92 5.95
CA THR A 68 -3.60 -18.09 5.77
C THR A 68 -3.04 -17.66 7.13
N ARG A 69 -3.90 -17.21 8.06
CA ARG A 69 -3.45 -16.85 9.41
C ARG A 69 -2.83 -18.04 10.13
N ALA A 70 -3.50 -19.20 10.12
CA ALA A 70 -2.97 -20.41 10.76
C ALA A 70 -1.63 -20.84 10.15
N TYR A 71 -1.53 -20.84 8.82
CA TYR A 71 -0.33 -21.19 8.08
C TYR A 71 0.86 -20.31 8.48
N MET A 72 0.66 -18.98 8.51
CA MET A 72 1.71 -18.04 8.91
C MET A 72 2.25 -18.32 10.31
N PHE A 73 1.36 -18.53 11.29
CA PHE A 73 1.77 -18.76 12.66
C PHE A 73 2.50 -20.11 12.83
N GLY A 74 2.26 -21.07 11.94
CA GLY A 74 2.96 -22.36 11.93
C GLY A 74 4.27 -22.38 11.15
N HIS A 75 4.47 -21.48 10.19
CA HIS A 75 5.59 -21.58 9.23
C HIS A 75 6.49 -20.34 9.17
N TYR A 76 6.06 -19.19 9.69
CA TYR A 76 6.83 -17.94 9.63
C TYR A 76 7.39 -17.59 11.01
N VAL A 77 8.48 -16.81 11.02
CA VAL A 77 9.13 -16.38 12.25
C VAL A 77 8.53 -15.05 12.71
N LEU A 78 7.88 -15.06 13.88
CA LEU A 78 7.26 -13.86 14.46
C LEU A 78 8.32 -12.85 14.89
N VAL A 79 8.20 -11.60 14.43
CA VAL A 79 9.01 -10.47 14.91
C VAL A 79 8.48 -10.03 16.27
N SER A 80 9.35 -10.01 17.28
CA SER A 80 9.00 -9.68 18.67
C SER A 80 10.21 -9.07 19.41
N PRO A 81 10.04 -8.52 20.63
CA PRO A 81 11.17 -8.06 21.42
C PRO A 81 12.24 -9.14 21.68
N MET A 82 11.85 -10.41 21.70
CA MET A 82 12.75 -11.55 21.93
C MET A 82 13.26 -12.19 20.62
N GLN A 83 12.72 -11.78 19.47
CA GLN A 83 13.03 -12.36 18.17
C GLN A 83 13.06 -11.27 17.10
N PHE A 84 14.26 -10.90 16.67
CA PHE A 84 14.54 -9.74 15.83
C PHE A 84 14.16 -8.39 16.50
N PRO A 85 14.74 -8.05 17.67
CA PRO A 85 14.40 -6.85 18.43
C PRO A 85 14.54 -5.55 17.62
N HIS A 86 15.55 -5.45 16.75
CA HIS A 86 15.76 -4.28 15.89
C HIS A 86 14.59 -4.08 14.90
N LEU A 87 14.16 -5.14 14.21
CA LEU A 87 13.00 -5.09 13.31
C LEU A 87 11.71 -4.77 14.07
N HIS A 88 11.54 -5.37 15.26
CA HIS A 88 10.39 -5.07 16.11
C HIS A 88 10.34 -3.57 16.47
N GLN A 89 11.47 -2.98 16.86
CA GLN A 89 11.59 -1.55 17.15
C GLN A 89 11.29 -0.70 15.91
N ALA A 90 11.88 -1.01 14.76
CA ALA A 90 11.66 -0.27 13.52
C ALA A 90 10.17 -0.21 13.12
N VAL A 91 9.46 -1.34 13.20
CA VAL A 91 8.01 -1.39 12.92
C VAL A 91 7.22 -0.61 13.97
N ALA A 92 7.52 -0.78 15.26
CA ALA A 92 6.81 -0.12 16.35
C ALA A 92 6.99 1.40 16.36
N GLU A 93 8.20 1.88 16.08
CA GLU A 93 8.52 3.30 15.96
C GLU A 93 7.87 3.90 14.72
N GLY A 94 8.02 3.26 13.55
CA GLY A 94 7.37 3.72 12.33
C GLY A 94 5.85 3.81 12.45
N ALA A 95 5.22 2.79 13.05
CA ALA A 95 3.78 2.79 13.31
C ALA A 95 3.35 3.93 14.23
N ARG A 96 4.11 4.19 15.30
CA ARG A 96 3.85 5.29 16.25
C ARG A 96 3.99 6.65 15.58
N GLU A 97 5.02 6.84 14.77
CA GLU A 97 5.32 8.11 14.12
C GLU A 97 4.22 8.54 13.14
N ILE A 98 3.63 7.59 12.40
CA ILE A 98 2.50 7.84 11.49
C ILE A 98 1.12 7.74 12.15
N GLY A 99 1.07 7.56 13.47
CA GLY A 99 -0.16 7.59 14.26
C GLY A 99 -1.04 6.35 14.16
N LEU A 100 -0.47 5.17 13.87
CA LEU A 100 -1.21 3.91 13.96
C LEU A 100 -1.54 3.58 15.42
N LYS A 101 -2.82 3.33 15.70
CA LYS A 101 -3.29 2.93 17.04
C LYS A 101 -2.79 1.56 17.48
N GLU A 102 -2.61 0.66 16.52
CA GLU A 102 -2.15 -0.70 16.77
C GLU A 102 -1.01 -1.00 15.80
N VAL A 103 0.12 -1.43 16.35
CA VAL A 103 1.29 -1.87 15.58
C VAL A 103 0.93 -3.20 14.88
N PRO A 104 1.11 -3.33 13.56
CA PRO A 104 0.88 -4.60 12.87
C PRO A 104 1.80 -5.71 13.37
N GLN A 105 1.26 -6.92 13.56
CA GLN A 105 2.08 -8.09 13.85
C GLN A 105 2.94 -8.43 12.64
N THR A 106 4.25 -8.49 12.82
CA THR A 106 5.19 -8.65 11.71
C THR A 106 5.82 -10.04 11.72
N PHE A 107 5.99 -10.62 10.54
CA PHE A 107 6.59 -11.93 10.34
C PHE A 107 7.71 -11.85 9.31
N VAL A 108 8.78 -12.62 9.52
CA VAL A 108 9.81 -12.89 8.52
C VAL A 108 9.60 -14.30 7.98
N TYR A 109 9.68 -14.47 6.66
CA TYR A 109 9.51 -15.77 6.03
C TYR A 109 10.44 -15.98 4.83
N ASN A 110 10.80 -17.24 4.58
CA ASN A 110 11.55 -17.61 3.38
C ASN A 110 10.61 -17.61 2.16
N SER A 111 11.02 -16.92 1.10
CA SER A 111 10.29 -16.84 -0.17
C SER A 111 11.15 -17.30 -1.36
N ASN A 112 12.09 -18.22 -1.12
CA ASN A 112 12.97 -18.79 -2.15
C ASN A 112 13.70 -17.73 -2.99
N GLY A 113 14.24 -16.70 -2.33
CA GLY A 113 14.97 -15.60 -2.97
C GLY A 113 14.09 -14.47 -3.54
N ILE A 114 12.76 -14.57 -3.46
CA ILE A 114 11.88 -13.45 -3.83
C ILE A 114 11.99 -12.36 -2.77
N MET A 115 12.39 -11.16 -3.21
CA MET A 115 12.40 -9.97 -2.36
C MET A 115 11.04 -9.28 -2.42
N ASN A 116 10.35 -9.26 -1.28
CA ASN A 116 9.04 -8.65 -1.16
C ASN A 116 8.70 -8.28 0.30
N ALA A 117 7.67 -7.46 0.44
CA ALA A 117 6.94 -7.24 1.67
C ALA A 117 5.43 -7.16 1.37
N MET A 118 4.59 -7.31 2.40
CA MET A 118 3.15 -7.21 2.22
C MET A 118 2.45 -6.82 3.52
N ALA A 119 1.54 -5.85 3.43
CA ALA A 119 0.57 -5.51 4.45
C ALA A 119 -0.72 -6.32 4.27
N LEU A 120 -1.19 -6.96 5.34
CA LEU A 120 -2.40 -7.78 5.29
C LEU A 120 -3.35 -7.50 6.45
N ARG A 121 -4.63 -7.76 6.20
CA ARG A 121 -5.65 -7.80 7.25
C ARG A 121 -6.41 -9.12 7.21
N LEU A 122 -6.23 -9.94 8.24
CA LEU A 122 -6.82 -11.27 8.33
C LEU A 122 -7.99 -11.30 9.32
N ILE A 123 -8.46 -12.50 9.68
CA ILE A 123 -9.60 -12.68 10.59
C ILE A 123 -9.45 -11.86 11.88
N GLY A 124 -10.56 -11.31 12.34
CA GLY A 124 -10.62 -10.48 13.55
C GLY A 124 -10.10 -9.06 13.34
N ARG A 125 -9.98 -8.60 12.08
CA ARG A 125 -9.52 -7.26 11.72
C ARG A 125 -8.10 -6.94 12.19
N LYS A 126 -7.29 -7.95 12.50
CA LYS A 126 -5.89 -7.79 12.93
C LYS A 126 -4.99 -7.43 11.76
N ARG A 127 -4.05 -6.51 12.00
CA ARG A 127 -3.07 -6.00 11.03
C ARG A 127 -1.81 -6.85 11.05
N TYR A 128 -1.30 -7.17 9.88
CA TYR A 128 -0.09 -7.95 9.68
C TYR A 128 0.85 -7.29 8.68
N ILE A 129 2.15 -7.53 8.83
CA ILE A 129 3.18 -7.26 7.83
C ILE A 129 3.99 -8.54 7.61
N TRP A 130 4.26 -8.89 6.36
CA TRP A 130 5.19 -9.96 6.00
C TRP A 130 6.42 -9.35 5.38
N LEU A 131 7.58 -9.82 5.80
CA LEU A 131 8.88 -9.47 5.24
C LEU A 131 9.54 -10.75 4.75
N THR A 132 9.97 -10.77 3.49
CA THR A 132 10.75 -11.91 2.97
C THR A 132 12.16 -11.88 3.56
N SER A 133 12.79 -13.04 3.76
CA SER A 133 14.19 -13.10 4.21
C SER A 133 15.13 -12.38 3.24
N ALA A 134 14.90 -12.51 1.92
CA ALA A 134 15.67 -11.82 0.89
C ALA A 134 15.60 -10.28 1.00
N LEU A 135 14.49 -9.72 1.49
CA LEU A 135 14.40 -8.28 1.79
C LEU A 135 15.27 -7.91 3.00
N ILE A 136 15.30 -8.76 4.03
CA ILE A 136 16.11 -8.53 5.22
C ILE A 136 17.60 -8.67 4.92
N ASP A 137 17.97 -9.53 3.97
CA ASP A 137 19.35 -9.70 3.48
C ASP A 137 19.86 -8.50 2.65
N ALA A 138 19.07 -7.42 2.53
CA ALA A 138 19.53 -6.18 1.91
C ALA A 138 20.59 -5.50 2.79
N ASP A 139 21.72 -5.11 2.18
CA ASP A 139 22.87 -4.49 2.88
C ASP A 139 22.61 -3.08 3.49
N ASP A 140 21.37 -2.55 3.44
CA ASP A 140 21.05 -1.18 3.83
C ASP A 140 19.74 -1.12 4.66
N ASP A 141 19.90 -0.87 5.97
CA ASP A 141 18.80 -0.77 6.93
C ASP A 141 17.80 0.34 6.58
N ASN A 142 18.23 1.45 5.95
CA ASN A 142 17.31 2.52 5.56
C ASN A 142 16.40 2.09 4.41
N GLN A 143 16.83 1.16 3.56
CA GLN A 143 15.99 0.58 2.52
C GLN A 143 14.95 -0.36 3.12
N VAL A 144 15.35 -1.19 4.08
CA VAL A 144 14.41 -2.03 4.83
C VAL A 144 13.39 -1.16 5.57
N ARG A 145 13.84 -0.06 6.19
CA ARG A 145 12.96 0.93 6.83
C ARG A 145 12.01 1.60 5.85
N PHE A 146 12.45 1.93 4.63
CA PHE A 146 11.57 2.43 3.56
C PHE A 146 10.47 1.41 3.23
N VAL A 147 10.83 0.13 3.03
CA VAL A 147 9.86 -0.91 2.68
C VAL A 147 8.88 -1.18 3.84
N ILE A 148 9.37 -1.27 5.08
CA ILE A 148 8.50 -1.35 6.27
C ILE A 148 7.56 -0.14 6.33
N GLY A 149 8.08 1.06 6.10
CA GLY A 149 7.28 2.28 6.08
C GLY A 149 6.23 2.31 4.98
N HIS A 150 6.54 1.76 3.80
CA HIS A 150 5.58 1.56 2.71
C HIS A 150 4.43 0.65 3.16
N GLU A 151 4.72 -0.50 3.77
CA GLU A 151 3.67 -1.42 4.26
C GLU A 151 2.85 -0.83 5.41
N LEU A 152 3.49 -0.09 6.31
CA LEU A 152 2.81 0.68 7.34
C LEU A 152 1.88 1.74 6.73
N GLY A 153 2.27 2.32 5.59
CA GLY A 153 1.46 3.24 4.80
C GLY A 153 0.13 2.64 4.35
N HIS A 154 0.10 1.35 3.97
CA HIS A 154 -1.15 0.67 3.62
C HIS A 154 -2.11 0.59 4.81
N HIS A 155 -1.60 0.31 6.00
CA HIS A 155 -2.40 0.27 7.22
C HIS A 155 -2.86 1.67 7.64
N ALA A 156 -1.96 2.65 7.62
CA ALA A 156 -2.25 4.01 8.07
C ALA A 156 -3.22 4.76 7.14
N ALA A 157 -3.15 4.52 5.84
CA ALA A 157 -4.04 5.14 4.86
C ALA A 157 -5.42 4.47 4.76
N GLY A 158 -5.64 3.37 5.49
CA GLY A 158 -6.89 2.62 5.52
C GLY A 158 -7.13 1.77 4.27
N HIS A 159 -6.07 1.42 3.53
CA HIS A 159 -6.16 0.66 2.28
C HIS A 159 -6.73 -0.76 2.47
N LEU A 160 -6.65 -1.29 3.69
CA LEU A 160 -7.08 -2.63 4.07
C LEU A 160 -8.31 -2.61 5.01
N ASP A 161 -8.97 -1.46 5.17
CA ASP A 161 -10.14 -1.34 6.05
C ASP A 161 -11.40 -1.94 5.41
N GLU A 162 -11.95 -3.01 6.01
CA GLU A 162 -12.99 -3.83 5.38
C GLU A 162 -14.28 -3.08 4.99
N PRO A 163 -14.87 -2.19 5.82
CA PRO A 163 -16.12 -1.51 5.43
C PRO A 163 -15.93 -0.66 4.16
N TRP A 164 -14.81 0.06 4.12
CA TRP A 164 -14.44 0.95 3.02
C TRP A 164 -14.01 0.18 1.78
N TYR A 165 -13.34 -0.95 1.96
CA TYR A 165 -12.96 -1.85 0.88
C TYR A 165 -14.21 -2.50 0.26
N LEU A 166 -15.15 -2.99 1.06
CA LEU A 166 -16.38 -3.62 0.58
C LEU A 166 -17.21 -2.64 -0.27
N LEU A 167 -17.40 -1.40 0.19
CA LEU A 167 -18.13 -0.38 -0.57
C LEU A 167 -17.45 -0.03 -1.91
N ARG A 168 -16.12 -0.11 -1.99
CA ARG A 168 -15.36 0.11 -3.24
C ARG A 168 -15.34 -1.10 -4.16
N LEU A 169 -15.60 -2.31 -3.64
CA LEU A 169 -15.32 -3.57 -4.33
C LEU A 169 -15.86 -3.60 -5.77
N PRO A 170 -17.14 -3.25 -6.07
CA PRO A 170 -17.62 -3.26 -7.44
C PRO A 170 -16.93 -2.22 -8.32
N GLY A 171 -16.63 -1.04 -7.77
CA GLY A 171 -15.93 0.04 -8.47
C GLY A 171 -14.50 -0.32 -8.86
N VAL A 172 -13.85 -1.21 -8.11
CA VAL A 172 -12.49 -1.70 -8.44
C VAL A 172 -12.49 -2.54 -9.74
N PHE A 173 -13.60 -3.19 -10.08
CA PHE A 173 -13.73 -3.95 -11.32
C PHE A 173 -14.01 -3.09 -12.55
N ILE A 174 -14.28 -1.79 -12.38
CA ILE A 174 -14.42 -0.87 -13.52
C ILE A 174 -13.05 -0.76 -14.21
N PRO A 175 -12.97 -1.06 -15.53
CA PRO A 175 -11.73 -0.98 -16.27
C PRO A 175 -11.02 0.35 -16.04
N PHE A 176 -9.70 0.28 -15.85
CA PHE A 176 -8.80 1.43 -15.63
C PHE A 176 -8.95 2.13 -14.27
N LEU A 177 -10.16 2.24 -13.73
CA LEU A 177 -10.45 2.95 -12.49
C LEU A 177 -9.82 2.24 -11.27
N GLY A 178 -10.07 0.94 -11.14
CA GLY A 178 -9.47 0.14 -10.07
C GLY A 178 -7.94 0.16 -10.11
N SER A 179 -7.36 -0.02 -11.30
CA SER A 179 -5.91 0.05 -11.49
C SER A 179 -5.36 1.45 -11.18
N ALA A 180 -6.07 2.53 -11.56
CA ALA A 180 -5.67 3.90 -11.23
C ALA A 180 -5.71 4.21 -9.74
N TYR A 181 -6.74 3.71 -9.04
CA TYR A 181 -6.81 3.80 -7.58
C TYR A 181 -5.67 3.01 -6.93
N SER A 182 -5.41 1.78 -7.38
CA SER A 182 -4.31 0.95 -6.91
C SER A 182 -2.96 1.67 -7.06
N ARG A 183 -2.67 2.22 -8.24
CA ARG A 183 -1.45 3.01 -8.46
C ARG A 183 -1.35 4.23 -7.55
N GLY A 184 -2.47 4.89 -7.26
CA GLY A 184 -2.53 6.01 -6.31
C GLY A 184 -2.14 5.59 -4.89
N ARG A 185 -2.63 4.42 -4.43
CA ARG A 185 -2.31 3.85 -3.12
C ARG A 185 -0.81 3.61 -2.96
N GLU A 186 -0.18 3.00 -3.98
CA GLU A 186 1.27 2.76 -4.00
C GLU A 186 2.08 4.05 -3.85
N LEU A 187 1.70 5.11 -4.57
CA LEU A 187 2.40 6.41 -4.49
C LEU A 187 2.22 7.09 -3.12
N THR A 188 1.11 6.84 -2.42
CA THR A 188 0.96 7.27 -1.02
C THR A 188 1.88 6.47 -0.11
N CYS A 189 1.88 5.16 -0.24
CA CYS A 189 2.75 4.29 0.56
C CYS A 189 4.23 4.61 0.33
N ASP A 190 4.65 4.93 -0.89
CA ASP A 190 5.99 5.41 -1.20
C ASP A 190 6.37 6.70 -0.45
N ARG A 191 5.42 7.64 -0.31
CA ARG A 191 5.64 8.85 0.49
C ARG A 191 5.75 8.55 1.98
N VAL A 192 4.99 7.58 2.48
CA VAL A 192 5.09 7.13 3.87
C VAL A 192 6.43 6.43 4.12
N GLY A 193 6.84 5.53 3.22
CA GLY A 193 8.16 4.89 3.25
C GLY A 193 9.28 5.91 3.24
N ALA A 194 9.26 6.86 2.30
CA ALA A 194 10.27 7.91 2.22
C ALA A 194 10.26 8.86 3.42
N TYR A 195 9.08 9.13 3.98
CA TYR A 195 8.94 9.88 5.22
C TYR A 195 9.56 9.15 6.40
N LEU A 196 9.35 7.84 6.54
CA LEU A 196 9.88 7.09 7.66
C LEU A 196 11.38 6.80 7.51
N ALA A 197 11.86 6.57 6.29
CA ALA A 197 13.28 6.34 6.05
C ALA A 197 14.14 7.61 6.23
N GLN A 198 13.58 8.80 5.95
CA GLN A 198 14.30 10.09 5.99
C GLN A 198 15.59 10.12 5.12
N ASP A 199 15.72 9.20 4.18
CA ASP A 199 16.86 9.07 3.29
C ASP A 199 16.36 8.91 1.86
N LEU A 200 16.58 9.93 1.02
CA LEU A 200 16.14 9.93 -0.36
C LEU A 200 16.86 8.85 -1.17
N ASN A 201 18.17 8.66 -0.95
CA ASN A 201 18.93 7.69 -1.72
C ASN A 201 18.44 6.27 -1.41
N ALA A 202 18.33 5.92 -0.12
CA ALA A 202 17.79 4.65 0.32
C ALA A 202 16.36 4.41 -0.17
N SER A 203 15.50 5.45 -0.16
CA SER A 203 14.14 5.31 -0.70
C SER A 203 14.12 4.97 -2.19
N ARG A 204 15.02 5.58 -2.98
CA ARG A 204 15.14 5.32 -4.42
C ARG A 204 15.80 3.97 -4.72
N THR A 205 16.81 3.59 -3.96
CA THR A 205 17.50 2.29 -4.13
C THR A 205 16.66 1.14 -3.63
N ALA A 206 15.84 1.29 -2.59
CA ALA A 206 14.86 0.27 -2.17
C ALA A 206 13.89 -0.11 -3.32
N LEU A 207 13.40 0.88 -4.07
CA LEU A 207 12.53 0.64 -5.23
C LEU A 207 13.27 -0.03 -6.40
N GLN A 208 14.56 0.26 -6.60
CA GLN A 208 15.40 -0.45 -7.58
C GLN A 208 15.73 -1.87 -7.12
N MET A 209 15.89 -2.06 -5.82
CA MET A 209 16.17 -3.36 -5.21
C MET A 209 15.01 -4.32 -5.50
N LEU A 210 13.75 -3.85 -5.46
CA LEU A 210 12.59 -4.61 -5.92
C LEU A 210 12.65 -5.00 -7.42
N ALA A 211 13.33 -4.21 -8.25
CA ALA A 211 13.49 -4.53 -9.67
C ALA A 211 14.54 -5.61 -9.92
N SER A 212 15.64 -5.61 -9.15
CA SER A 212 16.77 -6.54 -9.37
C SER A 212 16.73 -7.80 -8.49
N GLY A 213 16.18 -7.69 -7.27
CA GLY A 213 16.26 -8.70 -6.22
C GLY A 213 17.67 -9.06 -5.73
N SER A 214 18.72 -8.35 -6.18
CA SER A 214 20.12 -8.75 -5.92
C SER A 214 20.76 -7.89 -4.84
N ALA A 215 20.90 -8.45 -3.63
CA ALA A 215 21.65 -7.82 -2.54
C ALA A 215 23.08 -7.42 -2.97
N LYS A 216 23.77 -8.32 -3.69
CA LYS A 216 25.13 -8.09 -4.22
C LYS A 216 25.26 -6.88 -5.15
N LEU A 217 24.21 -6.57 -5.91
CA LEU A 217 24.22 -5.43 -6.85
C LEU A 217 23.63 -4.16 -6.23
N ASN A 218 22.94 -4.27 -5.09
CA ASN A 218 22.16 -3.21 -4.48
C ASN A 218 23.00 -1.95 -4.21
N GLY A 219 24.16 -2.10 -3.55
CA GLY A 219 25.05 -0.98 -3.25
C GLY A 219 25.70 -0.30 -4.47
N LYS A 220 25.55 -0.88 -5.68
CA LYS A 220 26.10 -0.35 -6.94
C LYS A 220 25.03 0.30 -7.82
N MET A 221 23.80 0.35 -7.36
CA MET A 221 22.68 0.89 -8.13
C MET A 221 22.79 2.41 -8.27
N ASN A 222 22.50 2.90 -9.47
CA ASN A 222 22.41 4.33 -9.74
C ASN A 222 20.93 4.73 -9.91
N PRO A 223 20.31 5.38 -8.90
CA PRO A 223 18.90 5.76 -8.95
C PRO A 223 18.56 6.76 -10.06
N ASP A 224 19.50 7.61 -10.47
CA ASP A 224 19.29 8.54 -11.57
C ASP A 224 19.26 7.81 -12.91
N ALA A 225 20.15 6.82 -13.10
CA ALA A 225 20.15 5.98 -14.30
C ALA A 225 18.86 5.15 -14.41
N PHE A 226 18.42 4.53 -13.31
CA PHE A 226 17.17 3.76 -13.29
C PHE A 226 15.94 4.64 -13.52
N GLN A 227 15.92 5.86 -12.96
CA GLN A 227 14.86 6.82 -13.27
C GLN A 227 14.87 7.21 -14.75
N ALA A 228 16.04 7.50 -15.32
CA ALA A 228 16.18 7.86 -16.74
C ALA A 228 15.75 6.73 -17.68
N GLN A 229 15.85 5.47 -17.25
CA GLN A 229 15.38 4.29 -17.98
C GLN A 229 13.89 4.37 -18.37
N GLU A 230 13.07 5.14 -17.66
CA GLU A 230 11.66 5.38 -18.04
C GLU A 230 11.51 5.90 -19.48
N ARG A 231 12.50 6.65 -19.99
CA ARG A 231 12.52 7.18 -21.36
C ARG A 231 12.64 6.09 -22.42
N LEU A 232 13.14 4.91 -22.05
CA LEU A 232 13.29 3.75 -22.94
C LEU A 232 12.02 2.93 -23.07
N VAL A 233 10.98 3.20 -22.25
CA VAL A 233 9.75 2.42 -22.34
C VAL A 233 8.99 2.80 -23.61
N PRO A 234 8.63 1.84 -24.47
CA PRO A 234 7.93 2.15 -25.71
C PRO A 234 6.63 2.92 -25.45
N PRO A 235 6.38 4.09 -26.07
CA PRO A 235 5.30 4.98 -25.66
C PRO A 235 3.91 4.33 -25.68
N VAL A 236 3.57 3.62 -26.75
CA VAL A 236 2.26 2.97 -26.92
C VAL A 236 2.09 1.81 -25.95
N ALA A 237 3.05 0.87 -25.90
CA ALA A 237 2.98 -0.25 -24.97
C ALA A 237 3.01 0.22 -23.50
N GLY A 238 3.83 1.22 -23.19
CA GLY A 238 3.93 1.84 -21.86
C GLY A 238 2.64 2.53 -21.43
N PHE A 239 1.90 3.14 -22.36
CA PHE A 239 0.57 3.70 -22.09
C PHE A 239 -0.42 2.61 -21.68
N PHE A 240 -0.55 1.55 -22.48
CA PHE A 240 -1.46 0.44 -22.16
C PHE A 240 -1.06 -0.29 -20.88
N LEU A 241 0.24 -0.55 -20.68
CA LEU A 241 0.76 -1.14 -19.45
C LEU A 241 0.40 -0.29 -18.23
N ASN A 242 0.60 1.02 -18.31
CA ASN A 242 0.24 1.94 -17.23
C ASN A 242 -1.26 1.92 -16.94
N ILE A 243 -2.10 1.70 -17.95
CA ILE A 243 -3.55 1.66 -17.79
C ILE A 243 -4.00 0.39 -17.06
N ILE A 244 -3.52 -0.78 -17.50
CA ILE A 244 -3.96 -2.09 -16.99
C ILE A 244 -3.29 -2.46 -15.65
N SER A 245 -2.05 -2.03 -15.44
CA SER A 245 -1.28 -2.39 -14.24
C SER A 245 -1.81 -1.70 -12.98
N GLY A 246 -2.07 -2.49 -11.93
CA GLY A 246 -2.37 -1.99 -10.58
C GLY A 246 -1.19 -1.33 -9.86
N TYR A 247 0.03 -1.54 -10.37
CA TYR A 247 1.26 -0.98 -9.80
C TYR A 247 1.89 0.04 -10.76
N PRO A 248 2.33 1.21 -10.26
CA PRO A 248 3.14 2.10 -11.08
C PRO A 248 4.47 1.41 -11.37
N ARG A 249 5.02 1.63 -12.58
CA ARG A 249 6.36 1.16 -12.92
C ARG A 249 7.37 1.68 -11.89
N LEU A 250 8.32 0.81 -11.50
CA LEU A 250 9.31 1.14 -10.48
C LEU A 250 10.12 2.40 -10.83
N THR A 251 10.47 2.57 -12.11
CA THR A 251 11.11 3.78 -12.66
C THR A 251 10.33 5.06 -12.34
N ARG A 252 9.00 5.04 -12.50
CA ARG A 252 8.09 6.15 -12.14
C ARG A 252 7.94 6.34 -10.63
N ARG A 253 8.02 5.27 -9.85
CA ARG A 253 7.98 5.36 -8.37
C ARG A 253 9.22 6.07 -7.85
N VAL A 254 10.40 5.75 -8.40
CA VAL A 254 11.66 6.46 -8.10
C VAL A 254 11.55 7.95 -8.42
N GLU A 255 11.01 8.31 -9.58
CA GLU A 255 10.74 9.71 -9.95
C GLU A 255 9.77 10.39 -8.97
N ALA A 256 8.68 9.71 -8.61
CA ALA A 256 7.65 10.25 -7.73
C ALA A 256 8.16 10.53 -6.31
N VAL A 257 8.97 9.62 -5.75
CA VAL A 257 9.63 9.81 -4.45
C VAL A 257 10.62 10.98 -4.51
N THR A 258 11.42 11.06 -5.58
CA THR A 258 12.37 12.16 -5.82
C THR A 258 11.67 13.51 -5.84
N THR A 259 10.58 13.61 -6.59
CA THR A 259 9.80 14.84 -6.73
C THR A 259 9.16 15.25 -5.39
N TRP A 260 8.61 14.28 -4.66
CA TRP A 260 8.00 14.53 -3.36
C TRP A 260 9.02 15.02 -2.32
N HIS A 261 10.20 14.39 -2.25
CA HIS A 261 11.26 14.78 -1.31
C HIS A 261 11.75 16.21 -1.59
N LYS A 262 12.06 16.54 -2.87
CA LYS A 262 12.45 17.90 -3.27
C LYS A 262 11.41 18.95 -2.89
N GLY A 263 10.13 18.65 -3.12
CA GLY A 263 9.03 19.54 -2.76
C GLY A 263 8.95 19.79 -1.24
N ARG A 264 9.25 18.78 -0.42
CA ARG A 264 9.29 18.90 1.04
C ARG A 264 10.48 19.76 1.50
N SER A 265 11.67 19.53 0.97
CA SER A 265 12.87 20.33 1.28
C SER A 265 12.65 21.81 0.95
N ALA A 266 12.02 22.11 -0.19
CA ALA A 266 11.67 23.47 -0.58
C ALA A 266 10.64 24.10 0.38
N ALA A 267 9.62 23.35 0.81
CA ALA A 267 8.62 23.83 1.76
C ALA A 267 9.20 24.09 3.17
N THR A 268 10.19 23.30 3.61
CA THR A 268 10.90 23.54 4.88
C THR A 268 11.91 24.68 4.81
N ALA A 269 12.41 25.02 3.63
CA ALA A 269 13.36 26.11 3.40
C ALA A 269 12.70 27.47 3.16
N ALA A 270 11.37 27.54 3.02
CA ALA A 270 10.66 28.80 2.84
C ALA A 270 10.76 29.65 4.14
N PRO A 271 11.15 30.92 4.08
CA PRO A 271 11.36 31.73 5.27
C PRO A 271 10.05 31.90 6.04
N VAL A 272 10.10 31.63 7.34
CA VAL A 272 9.01 31.95 8.29
C VAL A 272 8.82 33.46 8.23
N ALA A 273 7.71 33.92 7.65
CA ALA A 273 7.37 35.34 7.61
C ALA A 273 7.42 35.89 9.05
N ALA A 274 8.36 36.80 9.30
CA ALA A 274 8.51 37.46 10.58
C ALA A 274 7.18 38.15 10.91
N LYS A 275 6.61 37.84 12.08
CA LYS A 275 5.45 38.58 12.60
C LYS A 275 5.84 40.06 12.68
N PRO A 276 5.01 40.99 12.18
CA PRO A 276 5.28 42.41 12.34
C PRO A 276 5.38 42.71 13.84
N GLN A 277 6.48 43.34 14.25
CA GLN A 277 6.65 43.85 15.60
C GLN A 277 5.55 44.90 15.84
N PRO A 278 4.90 44.89 17.03
CA PRO A 278 3.95 45.94 17.37
C PRO A 278 4.72 47.26 17.43
N VAL A 279 4.28 48.22 16.62
CA VAL A 279 4.75 49.60 16.69
C VAL A 279 4.28 50.16 18.03
N ALA A 280 5.24 50.68 18.80
CA ALA A 280 5.03 51.32 20.10
C ALA A 280 4.22 52.62 19.97
#